data_AF-A0ABD5K8E2-F1
#
_entry.id   AF-A0ABD5K8E2-F1
#
_cell.length_a   1.000
_cell.length_b   1.000
_cell.length_c   1.000
_cell.angle_alpha   90.00
_cell.angle_beta   90.00
_cell.angle_gamma   90.00
#
_symmetry.space_group_name_H-M   'P 1'
#
loop_
_entity.id
_entity.type
_entity.pdbx_description
1 polymer ?
#
loop_
_entity_poly.entity_id
_entity_poly.type
_entity_poly.pdbx_seq_one_letter_code
_entity_poly.pdbx_strand_id
1 'polypeptide(L)'
;MIITAYQLPALYEQKRVSMHEMEEIVRLLAQAPLLYDDGQSIQVQDYMGGLEVELEHAVRRAVTELYELAVQACRAFADPLAYEQLQDALGLQAELWQEEVLTIAKWMDWLKQISEGKKTLPEYNFTAMLGNLPDGFMIHDFYDELRYQLEQNPANAWAIEERDRLYAALGAK
;
A
#
# COMPACT_ATOMS: atom_id res chain seq x y z
N MET A 1 -3.23 5.80 26.19
CA MET A 1 -3.86 4.58 25.67
C MET A 1 -4.25 4.91 24.24
N ILE A 2 -3.45 4.49 23.26
CA ILE A 2 -3.77 4.75 21.85
C ILE A 2 -4.89 3.75 21.53
N ILE A 3 -6.11 4.25 21.36
CA ILE A 3 -7.19 3.44 20.79
C ILE A 3 -6.77 3.25 19.34
N THR A 4 -6.24 2.08 18.98
CA THR A 4 -6.05 1.72 17.58
C THR A 4 -7.43 1.74 16.94
N ALA A 5 -7.63 2.59 15.91
CA ALA A 5 -8.92 2.68 15.21
C ALA A 5 -9.36 1.32 14.63
N TYR A 6 -8.38 0.45 14.36
CA TYR A 6 -8.54 -0.87 13.77
C TYR A 6 -8.09 -1.98 14.72
N GLN A 7 -8.72 -3.15 14.61
CA GLN A 7 -8.39 -4.30 15.46
C GLN A 7 -7.17 -5.09 14.99
N LEU A 8 -6.93 -5.17 13.67
CA LEU A 8 -5.84 -5.98 13.10
C LEU A 8 -4.45 -5.58 13.61
N PRO A 9 -4.06 -4.29 13.67
CA PRO A 9 -2.77 -3.89 14.22
C PRO A 9 -2.57 -4.34 15.67
N ALA A 10 -3.61 -4.18 16.51
CA ALA A 10 -3.56 -4.59 17.91
C ALA A 10 -3.44 -6.11 18.06
N LEU A 11 -4.13 -6.90 17.23
CA LEU A 11 -4.02 -8.35 17.24
C LEU A 11 -2.62 -8.83 16.84
N TYR A 12 -1.99 -8.14 15.88
CA TYR A 12 -0.62 -8.43 15.48
C TYR A 12 0.40 -8.07 16.58
N GLU A 13 0.29 -6.91 17.20
CA GLU A 13 1.13 -6.50 18.35
C GLU A 13 1.01 -7.48 19.53
N GLN A 14 -0.20 -8.01 19.76
CA GLN A 14 -0.47 -9.02 20.78
C GLN A 14 -0.01 -10.43 20.38
N LYS A 15 0.60 -10.60 19.20
CA LYS A 15 1.04 -11.88 18.64
C LYS A 15 -0.10 -12.90 18.49
N ARG A 16 -1.32 -12.40 18.30
CA ARG A 16 -2.49 -13.20 17.92
C ARG A 16 -2.59 -13.43 16.41
N VAL A 17 -1.84 -12.63 15.65
CA VAL A 17 -1.52 -12.88 14.24
C VAL A 17 -0.01 -13.07 14.20
N SER A 18 0.44 -14.18 13.67
CA SER A 18 1.85 -14.48 13.45
C SER A 18 2.42 -13.61 12.32
N MET A 19 3.75 -13.54 12.23
CA MET A 19 4.42 -12.85 11.12
C MET A 19 4.00 -13.44 9.78
N HIS A 20 4.01 -14.77 9.67
CA HIS A 20 3.64 -15.49 8.45
C HIS A 20 2.20 -15.19 8.00
N GLU A 21 1.23 -15.21 8.92
CA GLU A 21 -0.15 -14.83 8.59
C GLU A 21 -0.23 -13.37 8.12
N MET A 22 0.49 -12.45 8.75
CA MET A 22 0.50 -11.05 8.35
C MET A 22 1.15 -10.83 6.98
N GLU A 23 2.23 -11.55 6.67
CA GLU A 23 2.87 -11.54 5.36
C GLU A 23 1.88 -11.99 4.26
N GLU A 24 1.08 -13.03 4.50
CA GLU A 24 0.05 -13.46 3.55
C GLU A 24 -1.06 -12.41 3.38
N ILE A 25 -1.52 -11.81 4.48
CA ILE A 25 -2.54 -10.76 4.46
C ILE A 25 -2.06 -9.56 3.63
N VAL A 26 -0.85 -9.09 3.89
CA VAL A 26 -0.23 -7.96 3.17
C VAL A 26 0.03 -8.31 1.71
N ARG A 27 0.49 -9.54 1.43
CA ARG A 27 0.70 -10.01 0.05
C ARG A 27 -0.59 -9.89 -0.76
N LEU A 28 -1.71 -10.38 -0.23
CA LEU A 28 -2.99 -10.32 -0.97
C LEU A 28 -3.54 -8.91 -1.09
N LEU A 29 -3.30 -8.05 -0.10
CA LEU A 29 -3.68 -6.64 -0.15
C LEU A 29 -3.08 -5.94 -1.39
N ALA A 30 -1.84 -6.26 -1.75
CA ALA A 30 -1.17 -5.73 -2.94
C ALA A 30 -1.47 -6.53 -4.22
N GLN A 31 -1.61 -7.85 -4.14
CA GLN A 31 -1.71 -8.70 -5.33
C GLN A 31 -3.11 -8.84 -5.91
N ALA A 32 -4.16 -8.94 -5.08
CA ALA A 32 -5.51 -9.15 -5.60
C ALA A 32 -5.98 -8.01 -6.54
N PRO A 33 -5.68 -6.72 -6.29
CA PRO A 33 -5.99 -5.64 -7.22
C PRO A 33 -5.45 -5.85 -8.63
N LEU A 34 -4.28 -6.48 -8.78
CA LEU A 34 -3.60 -6.71 -10.07
C LEU A 34 -4.35 -7.67 -11.00
N LEU A 35 -5.33 -8.40 -10.48
CA LEU A 35 -6.13 -9.34 -11.27
C LEU A 35 -7.27 -8.66 -12.05
N TYR A 36 -7.39 -7.34 -11.91
CA TYR A 36 -8.48 -6.56 -12.48
C TYR A 36 -7.93 -5.39 -13.28
N ASP A 37 -8.64 -5.01 -14.35
CA ASP A 37 -8.34 -3.81 -15.15
C ASP A 37 -8.86 -2.53 -14.48
N ASP A 38 -9.86 -2.66 -13.59
CA ASP A 38 -10.44 -1.58 -12.81
C ASP A 38 -10.88 -2.06 -11.41
N GLY A 39 -11.14 -1.10 -10.52
CA GLY A 39 -11.56 -1.39 -9.15
C GLY A 39 -13.06 -1.72 -8.96
N GLN A 40 -13.86 -1.86 -10.01
CA GLN A 40 -15.32 -1.96 -9.88
C GLN A 40 -15.79 -3.36 -9.47
N SER A 41 -15.11 -4.39 -9.97
CA SER A 41 -15.56 -5.79 -9.82
C SER A 41 -14.90 -6.54 -8.66
N ILE A 42 -13.84 -5.99 -8.08
CA ILE A 42 -13.15 -6.57 -6.93
C ILE A 42 -14.04 -6.63 -5.67
N GLN A 43 -13.93 -7.73 -4.95
CA GLN A 43 -14.68 -8.04 -3.74
C GLN A 43 -13.75 -8.54 -2.64
N VAL A 44 -14.24 -8.48 -1.39
CA VAL A 44 -13.50 -8.96 -0.21
C VAL A 44 -13.17 -10.46 -0.33
N GLN A 45 -14.04 -11.22 -1.01
CA GLN A 45 -13.87 -12.66 -1.23
C GLN A 45 -12.66 -12.97 -2.11
N ASP A 46 -12.28 -12.06 -3.01
CA ASP A 46 -11.11 -12.25 -3.87
C ASP A 46 -9.80 -12.22 -3.05
N TYR A 47 -9.79 -11.40 -1.99
CA TYR A 47 -8.72 -11.42 -0.99
C TYR A 47 -8.85 -12.62 -0.05
N MET A 48 -10.01 -12.80 0.59
CA MET A 48 -10.20 -13.84 1.61
C MET A 48 -10.02 -15.26 1.06
N GLY A 49 -10.40 -15.49 -0.20
CA GLY A 49 -10.25 -16.79 -0.87
C GLY A 49 -8.82 -17.10 -1.31
N GLY A 50 -7.94 -16.09 -1.39
CA GLY A 50 -6.52 -16.26 -1.72
C GLY A 50 -5.61 -16.53 -0.52
N LEU A 51 -6.14 -16.48 0.71
CA LEU A 51 -5.38 -16.79 1.93
C LEU A 51 -5.12 -18.29 1.99
N GLU A 52 -3.87 -18.67 2.21
CA GLU A 52 -3.45 -20.07 2.35
C GLU A 52 -3.45 -20.51 3.82
N VAL A 53 -3.49 -19.54 4.75
CA VAL A 53 -3.66 -19.75 6.20
C VAL A 53 -5.12 -19.77 6.64
N GLU A 54 -5.40 -20.59 7.66
CA GLU A 54 -6.69 -20.58 8.36
C GLU A 54 -6.66 -19.60 9.54
N LEU A 55 -7.39 -18.49 9.41
CA LEU A 55 -7.48 -17.47 10.45
C LEU A 55 -8.55 -17.79 11.50
N GLU A 56 -8.22 -17.61 12.79
CA GLU A 56 -9.19 -17.61 13.88
C GLU A 56 -10.31 -16.58 13.65
N HIS A 57 -11.51 -16.84 14.18
CA HIS A 57 -12.69 -16.00 13.94
C HIS A 57 -12.48 -14.50 14.23
N ALA A 58 -11.79 -14.17 15.34
CA ALA A 58 -11.53 -12.77 15.70
C ALA A 58 -10.56 -12.09 14.71
N VAL A 59 -9.53 -12.81 14.27
CA VAL A 59 -8.55 -12.32 13.28
C VAL A 59 -9.21 -12.18 11.93
N ARG A 60 -10.00 -13.18 11.50
CA ARG A 60 -10.76 -13.17 10.26
C ARG A 60 -11.62 -11.91 10.11
N ARG A 61 -12.30 -11.50 11.19
CA ARG A 61 -13.11 -10.27 11.19
C ARG A 61 -12.25 -9.02 10.99
N ALA A 62 -11.12 -8.93 11.67
CA ALA A 62 -10.21 -7.78 11.55
C ALA A 62 -9.54 -7.71 10.16
N VAL A 63 -9.22 -8.86 9.55
CA VAL A 63 -8.71 -8.95 8.18
C VAL A 63 -9.80 -8.60 7.15
N THR A 64 -11.05 -9.01 7.41
CA THR A 64 -12.20 -8.60 6.58
C THR A 64 -12.34 -7.08 6.53
N GLU A 65 -12.21 -6.40 7.67
CA GLU A 65 -12.24 -4.93 7.74
C GLU A 65 -11.13 -4.28 6.90
N LEU A 66 -9.90 -4.82 6.92
CA LEU A 66 -8.81 -4.37 6.05
C LEU A 66 -9.18 -4.49 4.57
N TYR A 67 -9.67 -5.66 4.15
CA TYR A 67 -10.02 -5.88 2.75
C TYR A 67 -11.25 -5.10 2.30
N GLU A 68 -12.19 -4.81 3.21
CA GLU A 68 -13.29 -3.88 2.92
C GLU A 68 -12.77 -2.47 2.63
N LEU A 69 -11.78 -1.98 3.38
CA LEU A 69 -11.12 -0.70 3.10
C LEU A 69 -10.39 -0.74 1.74
N ALA A 70 -9.71 -1.83 1.43
CA ALA A 70 -9.03 -2.01 0.15
C ALA A 70 -10.02 -1.96 -1.02
N VAL A 71 -11.11 -2.71 -0.96
CA VAL A 71 -12.18 -2.69 -1.98
C VAL A 71 -12.78 -1.29 -2.12
N GLN A 72 -13.00 -0.58 -1.02
CA GLN A 72 -13.50 0.81 -1.08
C GLN A 72 -12.49 1.74 -1.74
N ALA A 73 -11.20 1.59 -1.46
CA ALA A 73 -10.14 2.36 -2.11
C ALA A 73 -10.09 2.06 -3.61
N CYS A 74 -10.11 0.79 -4.02
CA CYS A 74 -10.17 0.39 -5.43
C CYS A 74 -11.35 1.02 -6.16
N ARG A 75 -12.55 1.02 -5.55
CA ARG A 75 -13.76 1.60 -6.16
C ARG A 75 -13.71 3.11 -6.34
N ALA A 76 -12.86 3.81 -5.59
CA ALA A 76 -12.66 5.25 -5.76
C ALA A 76 -11.94 5.59 -7.09
N PHE A 77 -11.29 4.62 -7.73
CA PHE A 77 -10.54 4.79 -8.97
C PHE A 77 -11.09 3.87 -10.06
N ALA A 78 -12.13 4.34 -10.76
CA ALA A 78 -12.73 3.62 -11.89
C ALA A 78 -12.01 3.88 -13.22
N ASP A 79 -11.14 4.89 -13.27
CA ASP A 79 -10.31 5.18 -14.44
C ASP A 79 -9.12 4.20 -14.49
N PRO A 80 -8.86 3.51 -15.62
CA PRO A 80 -7.81 2.49 -15.69
C PRO A 80 -6.41 3.00 -15.33
N LEU A 81 -6.04 4.22 -15.72
CA LEU A 81 -4.71 4.76 -15.42
C LEU A 81 -4.59 5.10 -13.94
N ALA A 82 -5.62 5.69 -13.36
CA ALA A 82 -5.65 5.97 -11.92
C ALA A 82 -5.69 4.67 -11.09
N TYR A 83 -6.34 3.62 -11.61
CA TYR A 83 -6.36 2.32 -10.97
C TYR A 83 -5.01 1.60 -11.05
N GLU A 84 -4.32 1.67 -12.19
CA GLU A 84 -2.94 1.19 -12.35
C GLU A 84 -1.99 1.90 -11.37
N GLN A 85 -2.13 3.21 -11.22
CA GLN A 85 -1.37 3.97 -10.24
C GLN A 85 -1.68 3.57 -8.79
N LEU A 86 -2.93 3.23 -8.47
CA LEU A 86 -3.30 2.67 -7.17
C LEU A 86 -2.64 1.31 -6.96
N GLN A 87 -2.69 0.42 -7.96
CA GLN A 87 -2.05 -0.90 -7.89
C GLN A 87 -0.55 -0.79 -7.61
N ASP A 88 0.14 0.11 -8.31
CA ASP A 88 1.56 0.38 -8.11
C ASP A 88 1.85 0.92 -6.69
N ALA A 89 1.02 1.84 -6.20
CA ALA A 89 1.12 2.36 -4.85
C ALA A 89 0.91 1.28 -3.77
N LEU A 90 -0.06 0.36 -3.97
CA LEU A 90 -0.30 -0.76 -3.06
C LEU A 90 0.87 -1.76 -3.06
N GLY A 91 1.47 -2.00 -4.24
CA GLY A 91 2.69 -2.80 -4.39
C GLY A 91 3.84 -2.22 -3.58
N LEU A 92 4.12 -0.93 -3.76
CA LEU A 92 5.16 -0.24 -2.98
C LEU A 92 4.84 -0.20 -1.48
N GLN A 93 3.59 0.02 -1.07
CA GLN A 93 3.23 -0.03 0.35
C GLN A 93 3.49 -1.40 0.99
N ALA A 94 3.34 -2.50 0.24
CA ALA A 94 3.70 -3.84 0.72
C ALA A 94 5.20 -3.96 0.98
N GLU A 95 6.04 -3.46 0.06
CA GLU A 95 7.49 -3.41 0.24
C GLU A 95 7.87 -2.56 1.45
N LEU A 96 7.30 -1.36 1.57
CA LEU A 96 7.56 -0.47 2.71
C LEU A 96 7.13 -1.09 4.04
N TRP A 97 6.10 -1.94 4.06
CA TRP A 97 5.73 -2.69 5.25
C TRP A 97 6.77 -3.77 5.59
N GLN A 98 7.26 -4.50 4.59
CA GLN A 98 8.32 -5.50 4.76
C GLN A 98 9.64 -4.88 5.23
N GLU A 99 9.94 -3.65 4.80
CA GLU A 99 11.10 -2.87 5.22
C GLU A 99 10.91 -2.17 6.58
N GLU A 100 9.79 -2.43 7.28
CA GLU A 100 9.43 -1.81 8.56
C GLU A 100 9.27 -0.27 8.52
N VAL A 101 9.13 0.30 7.32
CA VAL A 101 8.91 1.74 7.08
C VAL A 101 7.43 2.11 7.23
N LEU A 102 6.52 1.23 6.79
CA LEU A 102 5.07 1.40 6.89
C LEU A 102 4.49 0.42 7.92
N THR A 103 3.69 0.93 8.86
CA THR A 103 2.92 0.06 9.77
C THR A 103 1.57 -0.28 9.17
N ILE A 104 1.02 -1.46 9.48
CA ILE A 104 -0.33 -1.85 9.04
C ILE A 104 -1.42 -0.87 9.48
N ALA A 105 -1.30 -0.26 10.67
CA ALA A 105 -2.23 0.76 11.15
C ALA A 105 -2.25 2.01 10.25
N LYS A 106 -1.07 2.49 9.86
CA LYS A 106 -0.92 3.62 8.94
C LYS A 106 -1.45 3.29 7.55
N TRP A 107 -1.23 2.06 7.07
CA TRP A 107 -1.75 1.63 5.78
C TRP A 107 -3.28 1.57 5.77
N MET A 108 -3.91 1.00 6.79
CA MET A 108 -5.37 0.98 6.93
C MET A 108 -5.96 2.39 6.98
N ASP A 109 -5.32 3.32 7.69
CA ASP A 109 -5.74 4.71 7.74
C ASP A 109 -5.59 5.39 6.36
N TRP A 110 -4.49 5.12 5.65
CA TRP A 110 -4.29 5.61 4.28
C TRP A 110 -5.39 5.11 3.33
N LEU A 111 -5.70 3.80 3.35
CA LEU A 111 -6.77 3.22 2.53
C LEU A 111 -8.11 3.89 2.80
N LYS A 112 -8.43 4.14 4.08
CA LYS A 112 -9.65 4.85 4.47
C LYS A 112 -9.67 6.29 3.98
N GLN A 113 -8.56 7.03 4.09
CA GLN A 113 -8.51 8.42 3.63
C GLN A 113 -8.63 8.51 2.10
N ILE A 114 -8.00 7.59 1.38
CA ILE A 114 -8.07 7.48 -0.08
C ILE A 114 -9.51 7.16 -0.52
N SER A 115 -10.16 6.17 0.10
CA SER A 115 -11.53 5.79 -0.25
C SER A 115 -12.56 6.90 0.04
N GLU A 116 -12.29 7.73 1.06
CA GLU A 116 -13.10 8.90 1.40
C GLU A 116 -12.76 10.15 0.55
N GLY A 117 -11.81 10.06 -0.38
CA GLY A 117 -11.33 11.18 -1.19
C GLY A 117 -10.63 12.29 -0.39
N LYS A 118 -10.22 12.00 0.85
CA LYS A 118 -9.48 12.93 1.73
C LYS A 118 -7.99 12.96 1.43
N LYS A 119 -7.51 11.94 0.72
CA LYS A 119 -6.15 11.82 0.23
C LYS A 119 -6.20 11.44 -1.24
N THR A 120 -5.19 11.86 -1.99
CA THR A 120 -5.02 11.54 -3.40
C THR A 120 -3.82 10.63 -3.59
N LEU A 121 -3.75 9.96 -4.74
CA LEU A 121 -2.56 9.21 -5.13
C LEU A 121 -1.36 10.16 -5.33
N PRO A 122 -0.12 9.68 -5.17
CA PRO A 122 1.07 10.50 -5.40
C PRO A 122 1.19 10.89 -6.89
N GLU A 123 1.07 12.18 -7.21
CA GLU A 123 1.20 12.68 -8.58
C GLU A 123 2.60 13.23 -8.84
N TYR A 124 3.26 12.71 -9.88
CA TYR A 124 4.60 13.13 -10.28
C TYR A 124 4.66 13.41 -11.78
N ASN A 125 5.48 14.39 -12.16
CA ASN A 125 5.91 14.56 -13.55
C ASN A 125 7.32 14.00 -13.69
N PHE A 126 7.42 12.68 -13.82
CA PHE A 126 8.71 11.99 -13.84
C PHE A 126 9.61 12.48 -14.98
N THR A 127 9.05 12.77 -16.16
CA THR A 127 9.83 13.31 -17.28
C THR A 127 10.46 14.66 -16.96
N ALA A 128 9.75 15.55 -16.27
CA ALA A 128 10.32 16.82 -15.84
C ALA A 128 11.40 16.65 -14.76
N MET A 129 11.30 15.60 -13.93
CA MET A 129 12.22 15.34 -12.83
C MET A 129 13.50 14.62 -13.27
N LEU A 130 13.37 13.61 -14.14
CA LEU A 130 14.43 12.66 -14.49
C LEU A 130 14.79 12.68 -15.98
N GLY A 131 14.04 13.40 -16.82
CA GLY A 131 14.26 13.47 -18.26
C GLY A 131 13.56 12.34 -19.02
N ASN A 132 14.20 11.79 -20.06
CA ASN A 132 13.63 10.70 -20.84
C ASN A 132 13.59 9.41 -20.03
N LEU A 133 12.39 8.84 -19.89
CA LEU A 133 12.14 7.61 -19.14
C LEU A 133 11.53 6.54 -20.06
N PRO A 134 11.64 5.26 -19.71
CA PRO A 134 10.90 4.19 -20.38
C PRO A 134 9.39 4.41 -20.33
N ASP A 135 8.67 3.85 -21.31
CA ASP A 135 7.21 3.78 -21.27
C ASP A 135 6.77 2.94 -20.06
N GLY A 136 5.76 3.42 -19.33
CA GLY A 136 5.23 2.73 -18.15
C GLY A 136 6.04 2.94 -16.87
N PHE A 137 6.92 3.95 -16.80
CA PHE A 137 7.61 4.32 -15.57
C PHE A 137 6.62 4.82 -14.50
N MET A 138 6.59 4.15 -13.35
CA MET A 138 5.63 4.40 -12.27
C MET A 138 6.33 4.75 -10.94
N ILE A 139 5.55 4.82 -9.85
CA ILE A 139 6.01 5.23 -8.53
C ILE A 139 6.99 4.21 -7.96
N HIS A 140 6.81 2.91 -8.25
CA HIS A 140 7.73 1.87 -7.83
C HIS A 140 9.12 2.03 -8.47
N ASP A 141 9.19 2.29 -9.78
CA ASP A 141 10.46 2.61 -10.46
C ASP A 141 11.11 3.88 -9.90
N PHE A 142 10.29 4.88 -9.57
CA PHE A 142 10.78 6.11 -8.95
C PHE A 142 11.40 5.83 -7.58
N TYR A 143 10.79 4.96 -6.78
CA TYR A 143 11.34 4.57 -5.48
C TYR A 143 12.70 3.88 -5.63
N ASP A 144 12.84 2.96 -6.60
CA ASP A 144 14.11 2.29 -6.90
C ASP A 144 15.21 3.27 -7.31
N GLU A 145 14.88 4.27 -8.14
CA GLU A 145 15.83 5.34 -8.50
C GLU A 145 16.26 6.15 -7.28
N LEU A 146 15.32 6.51 -6.39
CA LEU A 146 15.64 7.22 -5.15
C LEU A 146 16.56 6.38 -4.24
N ARG A 147 16.31 5.07 -4.11
CA ARG A 147 17.18 4.15 -3.38
C ARG A 147 18.57 4.11 -3.99
N TYR A 148 18.66 3.92 -5.29
CA TYR A 148 19.94 3.88 -6.01
C TYR A 148 20.76 5.16 -5.76
N GLN A 149 20.13 6.33 -5.88
CA GLN A 149 20.79 7.62 -5.63
C GLN A 149 21.31 7.76 -4.19
N LEU A 150 20.55 7.26 -3.21
CA LEU A 150 20.94 7.28 -1.79
C LEU A 150 22.02 6.26 -1.45
N GLU A 151 22.08 5.12 -2.16
CA GLU A 151 23.17 4.16 -2.04
C GLU A 151 24.49 4.75 -2.56
N GLN A 152 24.44 5.48 -3.69
CA GLN A 152 25.62 6.17 -4.23
C GLN A 152 26.05 7.35 -3.37
N ASN A 153 25.09 8.12 -2.85
CA ASN A 153 25.33 9.26 -1.97
C ASN A 153 24.25 9.38 -0.90
N PRO A 154 24.51 8.88 0.33
CA PRO A 154 23.55 8.96 1.44
C PRO A 154 23.17 10.37 1.86
N ALA A 155 23.93 11.40 1.45
CA ALA A 155 23.65 12.81 1.73
C ALA A 155 23.01 13.54 0.54
N ASN A 156 22.53 12.81 -0.48
CA ASN A 156 21.83 13.41 -1.62
C ASN A 156 20.52 14.06 -1.16
N ALA A 157 20.55 15.39 -1.00
CA ALA A 157 19.44 16.16 -0.44
C ALA A 157 18.14 16.02 -1.24
N TRP A 158 18.24 15.98 -2.58
CA TRP A 158 17.06 15.83 -3.44
C TRP A 158 16.41 14.45 -3.26
N ALA A 159 17.21 13.38 -3.28
CA ALA A 159 16.67 12.03 -3.12
C ALA A 159 16.06 11.81 -1.72
N ILE A 160 16.65 12.39 -0.67
CA ILE A 160 16.07 12.38 0.68
C ILE A 160 14.71 13.09 0.70
N GLU A 161 14.64 14.28 0.12
CA GLU A 161 13.41 15.09 0.11
C GLU A 161 12.28 14.39 -0.65
N GLU A 162 12.56 13.86 -1.85
CA GLU A 162 11.55 13.18 -2.65
C GLU A 162 11.11 11.83 -2.04
N ARG A 163 12.02 11.06 -1.44
CA ARG A 163 11.65 9.86 -0.68
C ARG A 163 10.74 10.21 0.50
N ASP A 164 11.08 11.26 1.25
CA ASP A 164 10.27 11.69 2.39
C ASP A 164 8.88 12.18 1.97
N ARG A 165 8.78 12.87 0.81
CA ARG A 165 7.49 13.24 0.19
C ARG A 165 6.70 12.01 -0.23
N LEU A 166 7.35 11.04 -0.88
CA LEU A 166 6.73 9.79 -1.30
C LEU A 166 6.19 9.01 -0.09
N TYR A 167 6.98 8.87 0.97
CA TYR A 167 6.56 8.23 2.21
C TYR A 167 5.36 8.94 2.86
N ALA A 168 5.34 10.27 2.89
CA ALA A 168 4.18 11.01 3.38
C ALA A 168 2.94 10.77 2.49
N ALA A 169 3.12 10.75 1.16
CA ALA A 169 2.05 10.49 0.20
C ALA A 169 1.49 9.07 0.32
N LEU A 170 2.32 8.07 0.63
CA LEU A 170 1.92 6.68 0.87
C LEU A 170 1.51 6.38 2.32
N GLY A 171 1.50 7.40 3.19
CA GLY A 171 1.08 7.25 4.59
C GLY A 171 2.11 6.58 5.50
N ALA A 172 3.34 6.35 5.03
CA ALA A 172 4.43 5.82 5.84
C ALA A 172 4.99 6.85 6.84
N LYS A 173 4.85 8.16 6.57
CA LYS A 173 5.28 9.24 7.46
C LYS A 173 4.12 9.90 8.19
#